data_AF-A0A2A2Q066-F1
#
_entry.id   AF-A0A2A2Q066-F1
#
_cell.length_a   1.000
_cell.length_b   1.000
_cell.length_c   1.000
_cell.angle_alpha   90.00
_cell.angle_beta   90.00
_cell.angle_gamma   90.00
#
_symmetry.space_group_name_H-M   'P 1'
#
loop_
_entity.id
_entity.type
_entity.pdbx_description
1 polymer ?
#
loop_
_entity_poly.entity_id
_entity_poly.type
_entity_poly.pdbx_seq_one_letter_code
_entity_poly.pdbx_strand_id
1 'polypeptide(L)' 'QKVEITDEDEKTTHHLPIGAGLSDFIRKQEKLFIRETLKYNGGSREKTASMLGVSIATLYRKMGLKLEKDRMMSN' A
#
# COMPACT_ATOMS: atom_id res chain seq x y z
N GLN A 1 -26.15 -1.00 -21.13
CA GLN A 1 -27.08 -0.54 -20.07
C GLN A 1 -26.31 0.43 -19.19
N LYS A 2 -26.76 1.68 -19.05
CA LYS A 2 -26.12 2.63 -18.12
C LYS A 2 -26.63 2.31 -16.72
N VAL A 3 -25.72 2.23 -15.75
CA VAL A 3 -26.05 2.04 -14.34
C VAL A 3 -26.29 3.43 -13.74
N GLU A 4 -27.41 3.63 -13.07
CA GLU A 4 -27.66 4.84 -12.29
C GLU A 4 -26.95 4.72 -10.94
N ILE A 5 -26.11 5.70 -10.62
CA ILE A 5 -25.42 5.81 -9.33
C ILE A 5 -26.35 6.61 -8.42
N THR A 6 -26.72 6.04 -7.27
CA THR A 6 -27.68 6.65 -6.31
C THR A 6 -27.05 6.84 -4.93
N ASP A 7 -25.73 7.02 -4.89
CA ASP A 7 -25.00 7.11 -3.63
C ASP A 7 -25.09 8.54 -3.05
N GLU A 8 -25.57 8.65 -1.82
CA GLU A 8 -25.36 9.82 -0.97
C GLU A 8 -23.88 9.81 -0.54
N ASP A 9 -23.02 10.36 -1.40
CA ASP A 9 -21.57 10.39 -1.15
C ASP A 9 -21.27 11.09 0.19
N GLU A 10 -20.76 10.31 1.16
CA GLU A 10 -20.05 10.87 2.30
C GLU A 10 -18.92 11.73 1.71
N LYS A 11 -18.89 13.04 2.00
CA LYS A 11 -17.99 14.02 1.35
C LYS A 11 -16.52 13.64 1.57
N THR A 12 -16.00 12.72 0.77
CA THR A 12 -14.59 12.38 0.75
C THR A 12 -13.89 13.49 0.00
N THR A 13 -13.14 14.31 0.73
CA THR A 13 -12.36 15.45 0.22
C THR A 13 -11.18 15.04 -0.67
N HIS A 14 -11.06 13.76 -1.03
CA HIS A 14 -9.92 13.21 -1.73
C HIS A 14 -10.19 13.19 -3.23
N HIS A 15 -9.40 13.95 -3.99
CA HIS A 15 -9.40 13.88 -5.45
C HIS A 15 -8.96 12.49 -5.92
N LEU A 16 -9.91 11.73 -6.48
CA LEU A 16 -9.64 10.43 -7.08
C LEU A 16 -9.05 10.61 -8.49
N PRO A 17 -8.04 9.82 -8.89
CA PRO A 17 -7.46 9.88 -10.22
C PRO A 17 -8.35 9.16 -11.25
N ILE A 18 -9.55 9.71 -11.47
CA ILE A 18 -10.52 9.15 -12.41
C ILE A 18 -9.91 9.10 -13.82
N GLY A 19 -10.07 7.96 -14.49
CA GLY A 19 -9.47 7.68 -15.79
C GLY A 19 -8.12 6.95 -15.73
N ALA A 20 -7.48 6.86 -14.56
CA ALA A 20 -6.34 5.96 -14.36
C ALA A 20 -6.78 4.51 -14.12
N GLY A 21 -5.90 3.55 -14.38
CA GLY A 21 -6.14 2.15 -14.05
C GLY A 21 -6.28 1.95 -12.53
N LEU A 22 -7.38 1.34 -12.09
CA LEU A 22 -7.64 1.08 -10.66
C LEU A 22 -6.48 0.34 -9.99
N SER A 23 -5.91 -0.65 -10.69
CA SER A 23 -4.81 -1.44 -10.14
C SER A 23 -3.56 -0.59 -9.82
N ASP A 24 -3.28 0.43 -10.62
CA ASP A 24 -2.13 1.32 -10.40
C ASP A 24 -2.38 2.26 -9.22
N PHE A 25 -3.61 2.79 -9.13
CA PHE A 25 -4.04 3.59 -7.99
C PHE A 25 -3.90 2.81 -6.67
N ILE A 26 -4.48 1.61 -6.59
CA ILE A 26 -4.45 0.77 -5.40
C ILE A 26 -3.01 0.39 -5.03
N ARG A 27 -2.17 0.01 -6.00
CA ARG A 27 -0.75 -0.30 -5.74
C ARG A 27 0.01 0.88 -5.15
N LYS A 28 -0.26 2.10 -5.63
CA LYS A 28 0.37 3.32 -5.10
C LYS A 28 -0.06 3.63 -3.67
N GLN A 29 -1.37 3.55 -3.40
CA GLN A 29 -1.91 3.76 -2.04
C GLN A 29 -1.39 2.71 -1.07
N GLU A 30 -1.39 1.44 -1.49
CA GLU A 30 -0.88 0.33 -0.69
C GLU A 30 0.60 0.54 -0.30
N LYS A 31 1.47 0.91 -1.26
CA LYS A 31 2.88 1.18 -0.98
C LYS A 31 3.07 2.35 -0.01
N LEU A 32 2.32 3.43 -0.19
CA LEU A 32 2.38 4.59 0.69
C LEU A 32 1.96 4.22 2.11
N PHE A 33 0.84 3.50 2.24
CA PHE A 33 0.32 3.06 3.52
C PHE A 33 1.33 2.17 4.26
N ILE A 34 1.86 1.14 3.60
CA ILE A 34 2.90 0.27 4.16
C ILE A 34 4.10 1.07 4.68
N ARG A 35 4.55 2.07 3.91
CA ARG A 35 5.71 2.91 4.30
C ARG A 35 5.42 3.73 5.56
N GLU A 36 4.26 4.35 5.65
CA GLU A 36 3.89 5.13 6.83
C GLU A 36 3.66 4.21 8.05
N THR A 37 3.09 3.01 7.86
CA THR A 37 2.98 2.00 8.93
C THR A 37 4.36 1.53 9.43
N LEU A 38 5.34 1.37 8.54
CA LEU A 38 6.72 1.05 8.94
C LEU A 38 7.33 2.17 9.78
N LYS A 39 7.21 3.42 9.35
CA LYS A 39 7.70 4.58 10.12
C LYS A 39 7.04 4.63 11.49
N TYR A 40 5.72 4.46 11.54
CA TYR A 40 4.96 4.41 12.79
C TYR A 40 5.49 3.32 13.74
N ASN A 41 5.85 2.15 13.21
CA ASN A 41 6.42 1.03 13.98
C ASN A 41 7.94 1.09 14.17
N GLY A 42 8.58 2.25 13.95
CA GLY A 42 10.02 2.42 14.12
C GLY A 42 10.87 1.52 13.21
N GLY A 43 10.34 1.14 12.04
CA GLY A 43 10.98 0.25 11.08
C GLY A 43 10.84 -1.25 11.39
N SER A 44 10.13 -1.64 12.46
CA SER A 44 9.90 -3.06 12.75
C SER A 44 8.98 -3.70 11.71
N ARG A 45 9.51 -4.68 10.98
CA ARG A 45 8.78 -5.39 9.91
C ARG A 45 7.74 -6.34 10.48
N GLU A 46 8.04 -6.98 11.59
CA GLU A 46 7.16 -7.92 12.29
C GLU A 46 5.93 -7.19 12.86
N LYS A 47 6.13 -6.08 13.56
CA LYS A 47 5.03 -5.24 14.06
C LYS A 47 4.19 -4.67 12.92
N THR A 48 4.84 -4.21 11.85
CA THR A 48 4.15 -3.73 10.64
C THR A 48 3.30 -4.82 10.01
N ALA A 49 3.86 -6.02 9.79
CA ALA A 49 3.12 -7.14 9.20
C ALA A 49 1.92 -7.54 10.06
N SER A 50 2.10 -7.61 11.38
CA SER A 50 1.03 -7.86 12.34
C SER A 50 -0.05 -6.78 12.28
N MET A 51 0.33 -5.49 12.26
CA MET A 51 -0.60 -4.36 12.21
C MET A 51 -1.39 -4.32 10.90
N LEU A 52 -0.74 -4.66 9.78
CA LEU A 52 -1.39 -4.73 8.47
C LEU A 52 -2.23 -5.99 8.26
N GLY A 53 -2.21 -6.94 9.21
CA GLY A 53 -2.94 -8.21 9.09
C GLY A 53 -2.43 -9.11 7.96
N VAL A 54 -1.13 -9.05 7.64
CA VAL A 54 -0.51 -9.86 6.58
C VAL A 54 0.69 -10.64 7.08
N SER A 55 1.02 -11.74 6.40
CA SER A 55 2.27 -12.46 6.68
C SER A 55 3.50 -11.57 6.41
N ILE A 56 4.59 -11.83 7.14
CA ILE A 56 5.88 -11.15 6.90
C ILE A 56 6.36 -11.32 5.45
N ALA A 57 6.14 -12.50 4.86
CA ALA A 57 6.49 -12.78 3.46
C ALA A 57 5.68 -11.93 2.48
N THR A 58 4.39 -11.69 2.77
CA THR A 58 3.54 -10.79 1.98
C THR A 58 4.05 -9.36 2.06
N LEU A 59 4.42 -8.88 3.26
CA LEU A 59 5.01 -7.56 3.44
C LEU A 59 6.27 -7.39 2.57
N TYR A 60 7.19 -8.35 2.61
CA TYR A 60 8.41 -8.32 1.79
C TYR A 60 8.13 -8.24 0.27
N ARG A 61 7.16 -9.03 -0.23
CA ARG A 61 6.76 -8.97 -1.65
C ARG A 61 6.20 -7.60 -2.03
N LYS A 62 5.40 -6.98 -1.15
CA LYS A 62 4.80 -5.66 -1.39
C LYS A 62 5.82 -4.53 -1.32
N MET A 63 6.83 -4.64 -0.45
CA MET A 63 7.88 -3.64 -0.33
C MET A 63 8.94 -3.71 -1.44
N GLY A 64 9.05 -4.82 -2.18
CA GLY A 64 10.12 -5.00 -3.17
C GLY A 64 11.52 -5.22 -2.56
N LEU A 65 11.59 -5.49 -1.25
CA LEU A 65 12.82 -5.64 -0.47
C LEU A 65 13.73 -6.81 -0.88
N LYS A 66 13.28 -7.69 -1.79
CA LYS A 66 14.13 -8.76 -2.34
C LYS A 66 15.39 -8.19 -3.02
N LEU A 67 15.32 -6.96 -3.54
CA LEU A 67 16.44 -6.29 -4.23
C LEU A 67 17.36 -5.47 -3.31
N GLU A 68 16.88 -4.98 -2.16
CA GLU A 68 17.72 -4.19 -1.25
C GLU A 68 18.68 -5.04 -0.42
N LYS A 69 18.31 -6.28 -0.07
CA LYS A 69 19.21 -7.20 0.63
C LYS A 69 20.44 -7.54 -0.24
N ASP A 70 20.24 -7.80 -1.53
CA ASP A 70 21.36 -8.08 -2.45
C ASP A 70 22.25 -6.84 -2.65
N ARG A 71 21.66 -5.64 -2.64
CA ARG A 71 22.38 -4.37 -2.75
C ARG A 71 23.15 -3.97 -1.48
N MET A 72 22.62 -4.28 -0.30
CA MET A 72 23.26 -4.01 1.00
C MET A 72 24.35 -5.03 1.34
N MET A 73 24.26 -6.26 0.82
CA MET A 73 25.27 -7.31 1.03
C MET A 73 26.41 -7.29 0.00
N SER A 74 26.39 -6.32 -0.94
CA SER A 74 27.40 -6.13 -1.99
C SER A 74 28.37 -4.96 -1.72
N ASN A 75 28.37 -4.39 -0.51
CA ASN A 75 29.30 -3.33 -0.10
C ASN A 75 30.24 -3.82 1.00
#